data_AF-A0A182EXM6-F1
#
_entry.id   AF-A0A182EXM6-F1
#
_cell.length_a   1.000
_cell.length_b   1.000
_cell.length_c   1.000
_cell.angle_alpha   90.00
_cell.angle_beta   90.00
_cell.angle_gamma   90.00
#
_symmetry.space_group_name_H-M   'P 1'
#
loop_
_entity.id
_entity.type
_entity.pdbx_description
1 polymer ?
#
loop_
_entity_poly.entity_id
_entity_poly.type
_entity_poly.pdbx_seq_one_letter_code
_entity_poly.pdbx_strand_id
1 'polypeptide(L)' 'MSMDDKVSPILQPGQTFAHRDGKYKVLKQIWFGPFSEVLIVKERDGNGRFAMKIEKTKDPQ' A
#
# COMPACT_ATOMS: atom_id res chain seq x y z
N MET A 1 -26.19 9.95 10.38
CA MET A 1 -25.07 10.37 9.51
C MET A 1 -24.09 9.22 9.44
N SER A 2 -24.22 8.37 8.44
CA SER A 2 -23.29 7.26 8.19
C SER A 2 -21.98 7.85 7.69
N MET A 3 -20.99 7.95 8.58
CA MET A 3 -19.60 8.19 8.19
C MET A 3 -19.21 7.05 7.27
N ASP A 4 -18.97 7.36 6.01
CA ASP A 4 -18.28 6.46 5.09
C ASP A 4 -16.92 6.15 5.72
N ASP A 5 -16.84 5.03 6.43
CA ASP A 5 -15.62 4.33 6.76
C ASP A 5 -15.01 3.91 5.43
N LYS A 6 -14.34 4.84 4.76
CA LYS A 6 -13.43 4.56 3.67
C LYS A 6 -12.28 3.76 4.26
N VAL A 7 -12.50 2.46 4.39
CA VAL A 7 -11.48 1.46 4.66
C VAL A 7 -10.38 1.72 3.64
N SER A 8 -9.20 2.15 4.11
CA SER A 8 -8.04 2.27 3.24
C SER A 8 -7.89 0.94 2.51
N PRO A 9 -7.93 0.91 1.16
CA PRO A 9 -8.02 -0.33 0.43
C PRO A 9 -6.76 -1.16 0.71
N ILE A 10 -6.94 -2.31 1.35
CA ILE A 10 -5.86 -3.29 1.61
C ILE A 10 -5.29 -3.70 0.26
N LEU A 11 -4.03 -3.37 0.00
CA LEU A 11 -3.42 -3.61 -1.31
C LEU A 11 -3.11 -5.10 -1.50
N GLN A 12 -3.62 -5.67 -2.60
CA GLN A 12 -3.48 -7.11 -2.87
C GLN A 12 -2.30 -7.40 -3.81
N PRO A 13 -1.65 -8.59 -3.71
CA PRO A 13 -0.69 -9.04 -4.71
C PRO A 13 -1.23 -8.94 -6.13
N GLY A 14 -0.42 -8.43 -7.05
CA GLY A 14 -0.80 -8.18 -8.44
C GLY A 14 -1.34 -6.76 -8.70
N GLN A 15 -1.87 -6.09 -7.67
CA GLN A 15 -2.35 -4.72 -7.78
C GLN A 15 -1.19 -3.75 -8.03
N THR A 16 -1.46 -2.70 -8.82
CA THR A 16 -0.53 -1.59 -9.01
C THR A 16 -1.11 -0.34 -8.34
N PHE A 17 -0.27 0.42 -7.66
CA PHE A 17 -0.64 1.71 -7.05
C PHE A 17 0.40 2.78 -7.38
N ALA A 18 -0.01 4.04 -7.33
CA ALA A 18 0.87 5.18 -7.46
C ALA A 18 1.29 5.68 -6.07
N HIS A 19 2.57 6.01 -5.91
CA HIS A 19 3.10 6.65 -4.71
C HIS A 19 4.20 7.63 -5.11
N ARG A 20 4.02 8.91 -4.76
CA ARG A 20 4.83 10.02 -5.29
C ARG A 20 4.85 9.96 -6.83
N ASP A 21 6.02 10.08 -7.44
CA ASP A 21 6.19 10.05 -8.91
C ASP A 21 6.34 8.62 -9.47
N GLY A 22 6.19 7.60 -8.64
CA GLY A 22 6.40 6.19 -9.00
C GLY A 22 5.12 5.36 -9.07
N LYS A 23 5.15 4.30 -9.88
CA LYS A 23 4.13 3.24 -9.91
C LYS A 23 4.73 1.93 -9.43
N TYR A 24 4.04 1.27 -8.52
CA TYR A 24 4.52 0.06 -7.86
C TYR A 24 3.51 -1.07 -7.97
N LYS A 25 3.97 -2.26 -8.37
CA LYS A 25 3.18 -3.49 -8.36
C LYS A 25 3.46 -4.25 -7.07
N VAL A 26 2.40 -4.59 -6.35
CA VAL A 26 2.48 -5.47 -5.18
C VAL A 26 2.83 -6.87 -5.62
N LEU A 27 3.91 -7.42 -5.08
CA LEU A 27 4.32 -8.80 -5.31
C LEU A 27 3.83 -9.73 -4.21
N LYS A 28 3.91 -9.30 -2.95
CA LYS A 28 3.57 -10.12 -1.78
C LYS A 28 3.33 -9.24 -0.56
N GLN A 29 2.36 -9.59 0.27
CA GLN A 29 2.27 -9.07 1.64
C GLN A 29 3.13 -9.93 2.57
N ILE A 30 4.02 -9.30 3.33
CA ILE A 30 4.93 -10.00 4.26
C ILE A 30 4.58 -9.76 5.72
N TRP A 31 3.81 -8.71 6.02
CA TRP A 31 3.30 -8.46 7.35
C TRP A 31 1.98 -7.69 7.31
N PHE A 32 1.10 -7.96 8.26
CA PHE A 32 -0.17 -7.26 8.44
C PHE A 32 -0.41 -7.07 9.93
N GLY A 33 -0.63 -5.82 10.34
CA GLY A 33 -0.93 -5.53 11.73
C GLY A 33 -1.94 -4.40 11.89
N PRO A 34 -2.22 -4.00 13.13
CA PRO A 34 -3.32 -3.10 13.44
C PRO A 34 -3.15 -1.70 12.84
N PHE A 35 -1.91 -1.23 12.71
CA PHE A 35 -1.64 0.16 12.29
C PHE A 35 -0.96 0.29 10.93
N SER A 36 -0.45 -0.81 10.37
CA SER A 36 0.21 -0.80 9.06
C SER A 36 0.16 -2.17 8.39
N GLU A 37 0.54 -2.21 7.13
CA GLU A 37 0.91 -3.41 6.40
C GLU A 37 2.29 -3.24 5.78
N VAL A 38 2.98 -4.36 5.51
CA VAL A 38 4.28 -4.34 4.82
C VAL A 38 4.20 -5.24 3.60
N LEU A 39 4.53 -4.65 2.45
CA LEU A 39 4.43 -5.27 1.14
C LEU A 39 5.80 -5.33 0.47
N ILE A 40 6.09 -6.42 -0.23
CA ILE A 40 7.14 -6.44 -1.25
C ILE A 40 6.54 -5.89 -2.53
N VAL A 41 7.13 -4.82 -3.06
CA VAL A 41 6.70 -4.15 -4.28
C VAL A 41 7.81 -4.12 -5.32
N LYS A 42 7.43 -4.08 -6.60
CA LYS A 42 8.34 -3.82 -7.72
C LYS A 42 7.93 -2.51 -8.39
N GLU A 43 8.88 -1.65 -8.67
CA GLU A 43 8.68 -0.50 -9.55
C GLU A 43 8.25 -0.97 -10.95
N ARG A 44 7.24 -0.33 -11.55
CA ARG A 44 6.67 -0.77 -12.83
C ARG A 44 7.64 -0.53 -14.00
N ASP A 45 8.22 0.66 -14.04
CA ASP A 45 9.05 1.14 -15.16
C ASP A 45 10.56 1.01 -14.86
N GLY A 46 10.89 0.44 -13.71
CA GLY A 46 12.26 0.21 -13.25
C GLY A 46 12.50 -1.22 -12.78
N ASN A 47 13.69 -1.44 -12.24
CA ASN A 47 14.09 -2.72 -11.64
C ASN A 47 14.10 -2.67 -10.10
N GLY A 48 13.64 -1.57 -9.51
CA GLY A 48 13.55 -1.41 -8.06
C GLY A 48 12.61 -2.43 -7.42
N ARG A 49 13.08 -3.06 -6.34
CA ARG A 49 12.28 -3.96 -5.50
C ARG A 49 12.46 -3.56 -4.04
N PHE A 50 11.36 -3.36 -3.33
CA PHE A 50 11.37 -2.75 -2.01
C PHE A 50 10.44 -3.48 -1.05
N ALA A 51 10.75 -3.42 0.24
CA ALA A 51 9.77 -3.60 1.29
C ALA A 51 9.17 -2.22 1.62
N MET A 52 7.85 -2.09 1.47
CA MET A 52 7.13 -0.84 1.70
C MET A 52 6.16 -1.01 2.86
N LYS A 53 6.32 -0.19 3.90
CA LYS A 53 5.37 -0.07 5.02
C LYS A 53 4.30 0.96 4.63
N ILE A 54 3.03 0.58 4.77
CA ILE A 54 1.88 1.45 4.50
C ILE A 54 1.09 1.58 5.80
N GLU A 55 0.92 2.80 6.29
CA GLU A 55 0.17 3.07 7.51
C GLU A 55 -1.33 3.16 7.23
N LYS A 56 -2.15 2.60 8.13
CA LYS A 56 -3.62 2.57 8.05
C LYS A 56 -4.25 3.81 8.67
N THR A 57 -3.60 4.96 8.52
CA THR A 57 -4.04 6.21 9.14
C THR A 57 -5.19 6.85 8.35
N LYS A 58 -6.15 7.43 9.07
CA LYS A 58 -6.80 8.67 8.62
C LYS A 58 -5.74 9.75 8.86
N ASP A 59 -5.33 10.49 7.83
CA ASP A 59 -4.56 11.72 8.07
C ASP A 59 -5.29 12.53 9.15
N PRO A 60 -4.58 13.09 10.17
CA PRO A 60 -5.20 14.11 11.00
C PRO A 60 -5.62 15.26 10.07
N GLN A 61 -6.93 15.53 10.03
CA GLN A 61 -7.49 16.71 9.36
C GLN A 61 -7.02 17.98 10.06
#